data_AF-W1V870-F1
#
_entry.id   AF-W1V870-F1
#
_cell.length_a   1.000
_cell.length_b   1.000
_cell.length_c   1.000
_cell.angle_alpha   90.00
_cell.angle_beta   90.00
_cell.angle_gamma   90.00
#
_symmetry.space_group_name_H-M   'P 1'
#
loop_
_entity.id
_entity.type
_entity.pdbx_description
1 polymer ?
#
loop_
_entity_poly.entity_id
_entity_poly.type
_entity_poly.pdbx_seq_one_letter_code
_entity_poly.pdbx_strand_id
1 'polypeptide(L)'
;KQQQELLVKNSIIKEVHHRVKNNLQTVAGLLRMEARRSSLPDVKQALQEGINRIESMALVHDIVSHYDEDYIGIRSIYDELCRLLRMSMVRQDQEVTFTYSGEDMLISSHMASYVSLIINELITNSLEHGLDGDRGNVHLAVTDTGSTIK
;
A
#
# COMPACT_ATOMS: atom_id res chain seq x y z
N LYS A 1 -7.17 31.02 16.68
CA LYS A 1 -7.68 31.15 15.29
C LYS A 1 -6.90 30.29 14.30
N GLN A 2 -5.60 30.52 14.08
CA GLN A 2 -4.76 29.68 13.19
C GLN A 2 -4.69 28.19 13.59
N GLN A 3 -4.58 27.87 14.88
CA GLN A 3 -4.60 26.46 15.34
C GLN A 3 -5.95 25.76 15.08
N GLN A 4 -7.08 26.48 15.15
CA GLN A 4 -8.39 25.91 14.82
C GLN A 4 -8.55 25.69 13.32
N GLU A 5 -8.01 26.58 12.48
CA GLU A 5 -8.00 26.39 11.01
C GLU A 5 -7.13 25.19 10.60
N LEU A 6 -5.98 24.98 11.26
CA LEU A 6 -5.11 23.82 11.03
C LEU A 6 -5.79 22.50 11.42
N LEU A 7 -6.44 22.47 12.60
CA LEU A 7 -7.19 21.29 13.04
C LEU A 7 -8.35 20.94 12.11
N VAL A 8 -9.09 21.94 11.62
CA VAL A 8 -10.19 21.73 10.66
C VAL A 8 -9.65 21.26 9.31
N LYS A 9 -8.54 21.82 8.83
CA LYS A 9 -7.91 21.36 7.57
C LYS A 9 -7.44 19.90 7.65
N ASN A 10 -6.75 19.51 8.72
CA ASN A 10 -6.26 18.14 8.88
C ASN A 10 -7.42 17.14 9.00
N SER A 11 -8.48 17.51 9.71
CA SER A 11 -9.70 16.69 9.79
C SER A 11 -10.39 16.51 8.43
N ILE A 12 -10.41 17.53 7.57
CA ILE A 12 -10.98 17.42 6.22
C ILE A 12 -10.13 16.50 5.34
N ILE A 13 -8.80 16.60 5.43
CA ILE A 13 -7.88 15.74 4.66
C ILE A 13 -8.09 14.28 5.04
N LYS A 14 -8.14 13.96 6.34
CA LYS A 14 -8.43 12.60 6.81
C LYS A 14 -9.76 12.05 6.29
N GLU A 15 -10.81 12.86 6.34
CA GLU A 15 -12.13 12.50 5.82
C GLU A 15 -12.09 12.19 4.30
N VAL A 16 -11.28 12.93 3.54
CA VAL A 16 -11.06 12.63 2.11
C VAL A 16 -10.39 11.28 1.94
N HIS A 17 -9.31 10.98 2.66
CA HIS A 17 -8.63 9.68 2.57
C HIS A 17 -9.58 8.52 2.93
N HIS A 18 -10.37 8.64 4.00
CA HIS A 18 -11.37 7.63 4.36
C HIS A 18 -12.44 7.44 3.28
N ARG A 19 -12.96 8.53 2.68
CA ARG A 19 -13.93 8.43 1.59
C ARG A 19 -13.33 7.78 0.35
N VAL A 20 -12.09 8.11 0.01
CA VAL A 20 -11.39 7.48 -1.12
C VAL A 20 -11.22 5.99 -0.87
N LYS A 21 -10.77 5.57 0.31
CA LYS A 21 -10.71 4.15 0.71
C LYS A 21 -12.07 3.45 0.51
N ASN A 22 -13.15 4.03 1.01
CA ASN A 22 -14.50 3.43 0.91
C ASN A 22 -14.97 3.31 -0.56
N ASN A 23 -14.67 4.32 -1.39
CA ASN A 23 -14.98 4.27 -2.82
C ASN A 23 -14.18 3.18 -3.52
N LEU A 24 -12.88 3.07 -3.25
CA LEU A 24 -12.02 2.03 -3.82
C LEU A 24 -12.51 0.63 -3.41
N GLN A 25 -12.89 0.42 -2.15
CA GLN A 25 -13.48 -0.84 -1.69
C GLN A 25 -14.78 -1.18 -2.42
N THR A 26 -15.62 -0.17 -2.71
CA THR A 26 -16.85 -0.36 -3.49
C THR A 26 -16.53 -0.80 -4.92
N VAL A 27 -15.57 -0.14 -5.57
CA VAL A 27 -15.12 -0.51 -6.92
C VAL A 27 -14.54 -1.92 -6.95
N ALA A 28 -13.69 -2.29 -5.98
CA ALA A 28 -13.17 -3.64 -5.84
C ALA A 28 -14.30 -4.67 -5.65
N GLY A 29 -15.35 -4.33 -4.90
CA GLY A 29 -16.56 -5.14 -4.75
C GLY A 29 -17.26 -5.44 -6.09
N LEU A 30 -17.42 -4.40 -6.91
CA LEU A 30 -18.01 -4.53 -8.26
C LEU A 30 -17.15 -5.39 -9.18
N LEU A 31 -15.83 -5.17 -9.21
CA LEU A 31 -14.92 -5.98 -10.02
C LEU A 31 -14.94 -7.45 -9.58
N ARG A 32 -15.03 -7.75 -8.28
CA ARG A 32 -15.18 -9.13 -7.79
C ARG A 32 -16.49 -9.77 -8.28
N MET A 33 -17.58 -8.99 -8.40
CA MET A 33 -18.84 -9.50 -8.96
C MET A 33 -18.69 -9.86 -10.43
N GLU A 34 -18.05 -9.01 -11.23
CA GLU A 34 -17.81 -9.26 -12.65
C GLU A 34 -16.83 -10.43 -12.87
N ALA A 35 -15.78 -10.54 -12.05
CA ALA A 35 -14.86 -11.67 -12.10
C ALA A 35 -15.58 -13.02 -11.86
N ARG A 36 -16.53 -13.06 -10.92
CA ARG A 36 -17.35 -14.26 -10.68
C ARG A 36 -18.26 -14.63 -11.85
N ARG A 37 -18.74 -13.64 -12.62
CA ARG A 37 -19.62 -13.84 -13.77
C ARG A 37 -18.89 -14.29 -15.03
N SER A 38 -17.61 -13.94 -15.16
CA SER A 38 -16.80 -14.36 -16.31
C SER A 38 -16.60 -15.88 -16.31
N SER A 39 -16.63 -16.50 -17.49
CA SER A 39 -16.22 -17.89 -17.72
C SER A 39 -14.79 -18.01 -18.26
N LEU A 40 -14.19 -16.89 -18.69
CA LEU A 40 -12.85 -16.85 -19.30
C LEU A 40 -11.77 -16.70 -18.22
N PRO A 41 -10.82 -17.65 -18.11
CA PRO A 41 -9.74 -17.59 -17.12
C PRO A 41 -8.91 -16.30 -17.19
N ASP A 42 -8.47 -15.89 -18.38
CA ASP A 42 -7.64 -14.69 -18.57
C ASP A 42 -8.34 -13.41 -18.10
N VAL A 43 -9.65 -13.31 -18.31
CA VAL A 43 -10.46 -12.17 -17.84
C VAL A 43 -10.56 -12.18 -16.32
N LYS A 44 -10.72 -13.35 -15.69
CA LYS A 44 -10.72 -13.46 -14.23
C LYS A 44 -9.39 -13.02 -13.63
N GLN A 45 -8.29 -13.45 -14.25
CA GLN A 45 -6.95 -13.09 -13.81
C GLN A 45 -6.75 -11.57 -13.91
N ALA A 46 -7.01 -10.95 -15.07
CA ALA A 46 -6.86 -9.51 -15.25
C ALA A 46 -7.75 -8.69 -14.28
N LEU A 47 -8.98 -9.15 -14.01
CA LEU A 47 -9.84 -8.53 -13.01
C LEU A 47 -9.29 -8.68 -11.59
N GLN A 48 -8.73 -9.84 -11.26
CA GLN A 48 -8.12 -10.09 -9.95
C GLN A 48 -6.89 -9.21 -9.74
N GLU A 49 -6.04 -9.04 -10.76
CA GLU A 49 -4.92 -8.09 -10.74
C GLU A 49 -5.41 -6.65 -10.50
N GLY A 50 -6.47 -6.24 -11.18
CA GLY A 50 -7.10 -4.93 -10.97
C GLY A 50 -7.68 -4.75 -9.56
N ILE A 51 -8.32 -5.79 -9.02
CA ILE A 51 -8.82 -5.79 -7.63
C ILE A 51 -7.67 -5.62 -6.65
N ASN A 52 -6.60 -6.40 -6.80
CA ASN A 52 -5.42 -6.33 -5.93
C ASN A 52 -4.84 -4.91 -5.91
N ARG A 53 -4.71 -4.25 -7.08
CA ARG A 53 -4.23 -2.85 -7.17
C ARG A 53 -5.15 -1.86 -6.46
N ILE A 54 -6.46 -1.99 -6.63
CA ILE A 54 -7.43 -1.12 -5.96
C ILE A 54 -7.42 -1.32 -4.44
N GLU A 55 -7.25 -2.56 -3.98
CA GLU A 55 -7.09 -2.86 -2.56
C GLU A 55 -5.80 -2.27 -1.99
N SER A 56 -4.70 -2.36 -2.73
CA SER A 56 -3.45 -1.68 -2.37
C SER A 56 -3.63 -0.17 -2.29
N MET A 57 -4.31 0.47 -3.26
CA MET A 57 -4.64 1.90 -3.17
C MET A 57 -5.52 2.22 -1.96
N ALA A 58 -6.53 1.40 -1.67
CA ALA A 58 -7.40 1.58 -0.52
C ALA A 58 -6.61 1.49 0.79
N LEU A 59 -5.65 0.57 0.86
CA LEU A 59 -4.72 0.45 1.97
C LEU A 59 -3.83 1.69 2.10
N VAL A 60 -3.22 2.17 1.02
CA VAL A 60 -2.43 3.40 1.05
C VAL A 60 -3.22 4.57 1.64
N HIS A 61 -4.47 4.74 1.19
CA HIS A 61 -5.35 5.77 1.75
C HIS A 61 -5.69 5.53 3.23
N ASP A 62 -5.81 4.28 3.66
CA ASP A 62 -5.98 3.93 5.07
C ASP A 62 -4.76 4.36 5.89
N ILE A 63 -3.56 3.99 5.46
CA ILE A 63 -2.29 4.33 6.13
C ILE A 63 -2.21 5.85 6.31
N VAL A 64 -2.35 6.61 5.22
CA VAL A 64 -2.25 8.08 5.26
C VAL A 64 -3.35 8.70 6.13
N SER A 65 -4.55 8.12 6.21
CA SER A 65 -5.63 8.63 7.06
C SER A 65 -5.36 8.52 8.56
N HIS A 66 -4.51 7.58 8.98
CA HIS A 66 -4.19 7.38 10.41
C HIS A 66 -3.13 8.36 10.93
N TYR A 67 -2.32 8.96 10.07
CA TYR A 67 -1.34 9.96 10.48
C TYR A 67 -1.99 11.35 10.56
N ASP A 68 -1.89 11.99 11.72
CA ASP A 68 -2.26 13.40 11.92
C ASP A 68 -1.17 14.38 11.48
N GLU A 69 -0.06 13.85 10.95
CA GLU A 69 1.14 14.60 10.63
C GLU A 69 1.25 14.89 9.13
N ASP A 70 1.84 16.05 8.82
CA ASP A 70 2.15 16.44 7.44
C ASP A 70 3.15 15.46 6.77
N TYR A 71 3.85 14.67 7.59
CA TYR A 71 4.89 13.74 7.17
C TYR A 71 4.67 12.34 7.75
N ILE A 72 5.10 11.32 7.01
CA ILE A 72 4.99 9.90 7.35
C ILE A 72 6.35 9.26 7.10
N GLY A 73 6.79 8.40 8.03
CA GLY A 73 8.01 7.61 7.85
C GLY A 73 7.85 6.50 6.82
N ILE A 74 8.84 6.35 5.92
CA ILE A 74 8.85 5.25 4.94
C ILE A 74 8.85 3.89 5.65
N ARG A 75 9.50 3.77 6.81
CA ARG A 75 9.47 2.53 7.60
C ARG A 75 8.06 2.17 8.03
N SER A 76 7.28 3.14 8.50
CA SER A 76 5.91 2.90 8.93
C SER A 76 4.99 2.46 7.78
N ILE A 77 5.18 3.03 6.60
CA ILE A 77 4.51 2.59 5.36
C ILE A 77 4.88 1.14 5.06
N TYR A 78 6.18 0.83 5.08
CA TYR A 78 6.70 -0.50 4.80
C TYR A 78 6.15 -1.57 5.76
N ASP A 79 6.17 -1.30 7.07
CA ASP A 79 5.74 -2.25 8.09
C ASP A 79 4.26 -2.62 7.91
N GLU A 80 3.42 -1.63 7.62
CA GLU A 80 1.99 -1.82 7.43
C GLU A 80 1.67 -2.55 6.11
N LEU A 81 2.39 -2.23 5.02
CA LEU A 81 2.30 -2.98 3.77
C LEU A 81 2.72 -4.44 3.96
N CYS A 82 3.86 -4.70 4.62
CA CYS A 82 4.33 -6.05 4.89
C CYS A 82 3.35 -6.85 5.75
N ARG A 83 2.74 -6.21 6.76
CA ARG A 83 1.71 -6.83 7.60
C ARG A 83 0.55 -7.33 6.76
N LEU A 84 0.06 -6.51 5.83
CA LEU A 84 -1.11 -6.84 5.03
C LEU A 84 -0.82 -7.82 3.90
N LEU A 85 0.30 -7.65 3.20
CA LEU A 85 0.73 -8.58 2.15
C LEU A 85 1.05 -9.95 2.74
N ARG A 86 1.59 -10.02 3.97
CA ARG A 86 1.73 -11.30 4.69
C ARG A 86 0.39 -11.98 4.91
N MET A 87 -0.65 -11.24 5.27
CA MET A 87 -1.99 -11.80 5.52
C MET A 87 -2.70 -12.24 4.24
N SER A 88 -2.45 -11.56 3.11
CA SER A 88 -3.19 -11.79 1.86
C SER A 88 -2.47 -12.71 0.85
N MET A 89 -1.13 -12.70 0.82
CA MET A 89 -0.36 -13.36 -0.25
C MET A 89 0.54 -14.49 0.23
N VAL A 90 1.04 -14.45 1.47
CA VAL A 90 1.95 -15.47 1.99
C VAL A 90 1.13 -16.69 2.46
N ARG A 91 1.41 -17.86 1.90
CA ARG A 91 0.73 -19.11 2.28
C ARG A 91 1.14 -19.57 3.69
N GLN A 92 0.30 -20.36 4.35
CA GLN A 92 0.59 -20.88 5.70
C GLN A 92 1.85 -21.76 5.76
N ASP A 93 2.15 -22.48 4.67
CA ASP A 93 3.33 -23.33 4.52
C ASP A 93 4.56 -22.58 3.99
N GLN A 94 4.42 -21.29 3.68
CA GLN A 94 5.49 -20.45 3.15
C GLN A 94 6.09 -19.57 4.26
N GLU A 95 7.41 -19.58 4.36
CA GLU A 95 8.20 -18.84 5.32
C GLU A 95 8.90 -17.66 4.63
N VAL A 96 8.20 -16.52 4.58
CA VAL A 96 8.76 -15.27 4.05
C VAL A 96 9.23 -14.39 5.21
N THR A 97 10.45 -13.87 5.11
CA THR A 97 10.99 -12.84 6.02
C THR A 97 11.03 -11.50 5.31
N PHE A 98 10.40 -10.49 5.90
CA PHE A 98 10.49 -9.11 5.43
C PHE A 98 11.57 -8.40 6.25
N THR A 99 12.52 -7.75 5.60
CA THR A 99 13.55 -6.95 6.26
C THR A 99 13.67 -5.55 5.68
N TYR A 100 14.02 -4.58 6.52
CA TYR A 100 14.22 -3.18 6.13
C TYR A 100 15.60 -2.70 6.57
N SER A 101 16.33 -2.02 5.69
CA SER A 101 17.54 -1.28 6.04
C SER A 101 17.47 0.18 5.60
N GLY A 102 18.14 1.06 6.33
CA GLY A 102 18.15 2.51 6.08
C GLY A 102 17.63 3.33 7.24
N GLU A 103 17.80 4.66 7.11
CA GLU A 103 17.17 5.64 7.99
C GLU A 103 15.68 5.76 7.68
N ASP A 104 14.87 6.00 8.71
CA ASP A 104 13.44 6.26 8.51
C ASP A 104 13.24 7.69 8.00
N MET A 105 13.14 7.82 6.68
CA MET A 105 12.93 9.10 6.01
C MET A 105 11.47 9.52 6.14
N LEU A 106 11.25 10.74 6.63
CA LEU A 106 9.94 11.38 6.67
C LEU A 106 9.62 11.99 5.30
N ILE A 107 8.51 11.58 4.72
CA ILE A 107 8.00 12.10 3.43
C ILE A 107 6.63 12.73 3.63
N SER A 108 6.28 13.73 2.81
CA SER A 108 4.96 14.37 2.93
C SER A 108 3.83 13.37 2.70
N SER A 109 2.67 13.60 3.32
CA SER A 109 1.47 12.77 3.13
C SER A 109 1.07 12.59 1.66
N HIS A 110 1.29 13.62 0.83
CA HIS A 110 1.09 13.54 -0.61
C HIS A 110 2.06 12.55 -1.27
N MET A 111 3.35 12.59 -0.91
CA MET A 111 4.37 11.66 -1.42
C MET A 111 4.19 10.24 -0.89
N ALA A 112 3.69 10.10 0.33
CA ALA A 112 3.43 8.81 0.97
C ALA A 112 2.53 7.93 0.10
N SER A 113 1.54 8.50 -0.58
CA SER A 113 0.68 7.74 -1.48
C SER A 113 1.46 7.08 -2.63
N TYR A 114 2.34 7.83 -3.28
CA TYR A 114 3.15 7.33 -4.39
C TYR A 114 4.21 6.32 -3.92
N VAL A 115 4.90 6.62 -2.81
CA VAL A 115 5.91 5.72 -2.25
C VAL A 115 5.27 4.41 -1.80
N SER A 116 4.09 4.46 -1.17
CA SER A 116 3.36 3.26 -0.76
C SER A 116 2.98 2.38 -1.95
N LEU A 117 2.55 2.97 -3.06
CA LEU A 117 2.26 2.22 -4.29
C LEU A 117 3.53 1.55 -4.85
N ILE A 118 4.64 2.27 -4.92
CA ILE A 118 5.91 1.72 -5.41
C ILE A 118 6.35 0.54 -4.53
N ILE A 119 6.36 0.70 -3.22
CA ILE A 119 6.73 -0.37 -2.28
C ILE A 119 5.78 -1.56 -2.42
N ASN A 120 4.47 -1.32 -2.53
CA ASN A 120 3.48 -2.37 -2.70
C ASN A 120 3.72 -3.19 -3.97
N GLU A 121 3.93 -2.56 -5.13
CA GLU A 121 4.18 -3.27 -6.38
C GLU A 121 5.50 -4.05 -6.34
N LEU A 122 6.56 -3.48 -5.76
CA LEU A 122 7.84 -4.16 -5.62
C LEU A 122 7.76 -5.39 -4.71
N ILE A 123 7.08 -5.29 -3.57
CA ILE A 123 6.88 -6.42 -2.66
C ILE A 123 5.97 -7.47 -3.31
N THR A 124 4.86 -7.06 -3.92
CA THR A 124 3.93 -7.94 -4.63
C THR A 124 4.65 -8.75 -5.71
N ASN A 125 5.41 -8.07 -6.59
CA ASN A 125 6.20 -8.73 -7.63
C ASN A 125 7.24 -9.70 -7.02
N SER A 126 7.86 -9.32 -5.90
CA SER A 126 8.82 -10.20 -5.22
C SER A 126 8.14 -11.47 -4.70
N LEU A 127 6.92 -11.37 -4.17
CA LEU A 127 6.15 -12.51 -3.67
C LEU A 127 5.61 -13.39 -4.80
N GLU A 128 5.15 -12.80 -5.90
CA GLU A 128 4.56 -13.53 -7.04
C GLU A 128 5.61 -14.19 -7.93
N HIS A 129 6.78 -13.56 -8.09
CA HIS A 129 7.75 -13.95 -9.11
C HIS A 129 9.18 -14.12 -8.59
N GLY A 130 9.50 -13.57 -7.42
CA GLY A 130 10.88 -13.50 -6.91
C GLY A 130 11.27 -14.61 -5.94
N LEU A 131 10.32 -15.43 -5.48
CA LEU A 131 10.57 -16.49 -4.49
C LEU A 131 10.60 -17.87 -5.16
N ASP A 132 11.75 -18.55 -5.08
CA ASP A 132 11.89 -19.95 -5.48
C ASP A 132 11.63 -20.88 -4.28
N GLY A 133 10.41 -21.40 -4.20
CA GLY A 133 9.97 -22.37 -3.19
C GLY A 133 9.29 -21.75 -1.97
N ASP A 134 9.33 -22.48 -0.85
CA ASP A 134 8.54 -22.14 0.34
C ASP A 134 9.27 -21.22 1.33
N ARG A 135 10.50 -20.80 1.02
CA ARG A 135 11.27 -19.89 1.89
C ARG A 135 11.82 -18.73 1.10
N GLY A 136 11.81 -17.53 1.68
CA GLY A 136 12.37 -16.36 1.02
C GLY A 136 12.57 -15.14 1.92
N ASN A 137 13.40 -14.22 1.44
CA ASN A 137 13.62 -12.93 2.08
C ASN A 137 13.29 -11.81 1.09
N VAL A 138 12.43 -10.89 1.50
CA VAL A 138 12.17 -9.64 0.77
C VAL A 138 12.78 -8.50 1.57
N HIS A 139 13.78 -7.85 0.99
CA HIS A 139 14.53 -6.77 1.61
C HIS A 139 14.22 -5.43 0.96
N LEU A 140 13.76 -4.44 1.75
CA LEU A 140 13.66 -3.05 1.33
C LEU A 140 14.86 -2.26 1.90
N ALA A 141 15.66 -1.68 1.03
CA ALA A 141 16.73 -0.76 1.41
C ALA A 141 16.34 0.67 1.02
N VAL A 142 16.42 1.59 1.97
CA VAL A 142 16.17 3.03 1.76
C VAL A 142 17.46 3.79 2.04
N THR A 143 17.83 4.69 1.14
CA THR A 143 19.07 5.47 1.28
C THR A 143 18.82 6.88 0.76
N ASP A 144 19.14 7.89 1.57
CA ASP A 144 19.20 9.27 1.11
C ASP A 144 20.47 9.47 0.27
N THR A 145 20.29 9.90 -0.97
CA THR A 145 21.40 10.16 -1.91
C THR A 145 21.76 11.65 -1.98
N GLY A 146 21.17 12.50 -1.12
CA GLY A 146 21.41 13.94 -1.08
C GLY A 146 20.85 14.71 -2.28
N SER A 147 20.08 14.04 -3.14
CA SER A 147 19.48 14.61 -4.35
C SER A 147 18.09 15.14 -4.02
N THR A 148 17.87 16.46 -4.11
CA THR A 148 16.52 17.01 -3.99
C THR A 148 15.70 16.55 -5.19
N ILE A 149 14.68 15.72 -4.97
CA ILE A 149 13.67 15.43 -5.99
C ILE A 149 12.93 16.77 -6.23
N LYS A 150 13.18 17.39 -7.39
CA LYS A 150 12.52 18.62 -7.82
C LYS A 150 11.11 18.35 -8.33
#